data_AF-A0A9Q8LHS0-F1
#
_entry.id   AF-A0A9Q8LHS0-F1
#
_cell.length_a   1.000
_cell.length_b   1.000
_cell.length_c   1.000
_cell.angle_alpha   90.00
_cell.angle_beta   90.00
_cell.angle_gamma   90.00
#
_symmetry.space_group_name_H-M   'P 1'
#
loop_
_entity.id
_entity.type
_entity.pdbx_description
1 polymer ?
#
loop_
_entity_poly.entity_id
_entity_poly.type
_entity_poly.pdbx_seq_one_letter_code
_entity_poly.pdbx_strand_id
1 'polypeptide(L)'
;MSPILFLLFMADLPAKLNSRNTSASGFVDDTNILAWSDSTEENCRILQKKHKECEEWARKHGARFALEKYQLIHFSRARNRHNMQAPITIQGHTTEPLSELRVLGIWLDPKLS
;
A
#
# COMPACT_ATOMS: atom_id res chain seq x y z
N MET A 1 -1.15 19.56 -16.43
CA MET A 1 -2.33 18.85 -15.90
C MET A 1 -2.94 19.68 -14.80
N SER A 2 -4.25 19.95 -14.84
CA SER A 2 -4.91 20.66 -13.74
C SER A 2 -4.98 19.74 -12.51
N PRO A 3 -4.64 20.20 -11.28
CA PRO A 3 -4.69 19.38 -10.07
C PRO A 3 -6.06 18.73 -9.82
N ILE A 4 -7.14 19.40 -10.20
CA ILE A 4 -8.52 18.88 -10.06
C ILE A 4 -8.77 17.69 -10.99
N LEU A 5 -8.22 17.72 -12.22
CA LEU A 5 -8.37 16.64 -13.18
C LEU A 5 -7.57 15.40 -12.75
N PHE A 6 -6.41 15.62 -12.14
CA PHE A 6 -5.59 14.55 -11.57
C PHE A 6 -6.26 13.88 -10.37
N LEU A 7 -6.94 14.65 -9.50
CA LEU A 7 -7.70 14.09 -8.37
C LEU A 7 -8.90 13.24 -8.83
N LEU A 8 -9.67 13.72 -9.83
CA LEU A 8 -10.77 12.94 -10.41
C LEU A 8 -10.28 11.65 -11.07
N PHE A 9 -9.08 11.67 -11.63
CA PHE A 9 -8.45 10.52 -12.26
C PHE A 9 -8.01 9.46 -11.24
N MET A 10 -7.43 9.89 -10.12
CA MET A 10 -7.01 9.00 -9.04
C MET A 10 -8.19 8.38 -8.27
N ALA A 11 -9.39 8.97 -8.34
CA ALA A 11 -10.57 8.55 -7.59
C ALA A 11 -11.06 7.12 -7.93
N ASP A 12 -10.83 6.64 -9.16
CA ASP A 12 -11.24 5.29 -9.58
C ASP A 12 -10.36 4.17 -9.00
N LEU A 13 -9.14 4.50 -8.58
CA LEU A 13 -8.15 3.52 -8.14
C LEU A 13 -8.50 2.92 -6.76
N PRO A 14 -8.84 3.72 -5.72
CA PRO A 14 -9.31 3.20 -4.43
C PRO A 14 -10.52 2.26 -4.55
N ALA A 15 -11.49 2.58 -5.41
CA ALA A 15 -12.69 1.77 -5.60
C ALA A 15 -12.38 0.37 -6.15
N LYS A 16 -11.35 0.22 -6.99
CA LYS A 16 -10.90 -1.08 -7.54
C LYS A 16 -10.08 -1.90 -6.56
N LEU A 17 -9.32 -1.22 -5.70
CA LEU A 17 -8.43 -1.86 -4.75
C LEU A 17 -9.15 -2.29 -3.48
N ASN A 18 -10.29 -1.67 -3.17
CA ASN A 18 -11.17 -2.09 -2.07
C ASN A 18 -11.73 -3.49 -2.32
N SER A 19 -11.52 -4.39 -1.37
CA SER A 19 -12.07 -5.74 -1.37
C SER A 19 -12.39 -6.18 0.06
N ARG A 20 -12.87 -7.41 0.24
CA ARG A 20 -13.18 -7.94 1.58
C ARG A 20 -11.97 -7.92 2.54
N ASN A 21 -10.75 -7.96 2.00
CA ASN A 21 -9.51 -8.07 2.77
C ASN A 21 -8.53 -6.91 2.51
N THR A 22 -8.97 -5.90 1.74
CA THR A 22 -8.13 -4.75 1.39
C THR A 22 -8.93 -3.46 1.39
N SER A 23 -8.30 -2.40 1.87
CA SER A 23 -8.82 -1.04 1.79
C SER A 23 -7.75 -0.15 1.19
N ALA A 24 -8.10 0.66 0.21
CA ALA A 24 -7.20 1.61 -0.40
C ALA A 24 -7.70 3.03 -0.16
N SER A 25 -6.76 3.92 0.11
CA SER A 25 -7.02 5.35 0.28
C SER A 25 -5.94 6.12 -0.47
N GLY A 26 -6.37 7.06 -1.30
CA GLY A 26 -5.48 7.95 -2.04
C GLY A 26 -5.60 9.37 -1.52
N PHE A 27 -4.49 10.09 -1.42
CA PHE A 27 -4.48 11.53 -1.19
C PHE A 27 -3.49 12.19 -2.12
N VAL A 28 -4.01 13.01 -3.04
CA VAL A 28 -3.25 13.70 -4.10
C VAL A 28 -2.37 12.71 -4.88
N ASP A 29 -1.08 12.62 -4.55
CA ASP A 29 -0.08 11.81 -5.25
C ASP A 29 0.19 10.45 -4.59
N ASP A 30 -0.22 10.26 -3.33
CA ASP A 30 0.07 9.05 -2.56
C ASP A 30 -1.13 8.11 -2.54
N THR A 31 -0.89 6.82 -2.84
CA THR A 31 -1.89 5.76 -2.72
C THR A 31 -1.45 4.78 -1.64
N ASN A 32 -2.26 4.68 -0.58
CA ASN A 32 -2.06 3.73 0.50
C ASN A 32 -2.98 2.52 0.31
N ILE A 33 -2.43 1.32 0.47
CA ILE A 33 -3.20 0.07 0.43
C ILE A 33 -2.99 -0.64 1.76
N LEU A 34 -4.08 -0.83 2.49
CA LEU A 34 -4.14 -1.65 3.70
C LEU A 34 -4.64 -3.05 3.31
N ALA A 35 -3.97 -4.07 3.82
CA ALA A 35 -4.40 -5.47 3.69
C ALA A 35 -4.47 -6.12 5.07
N TRP A 36 -5.45 -7.00 5.29
CA TRP A 36 -5.61 -7.74 6.54
C TRP A 36 -5.93 -9.22 6.30
N SER A 37 -5.31 -10.08 7.10
CA SER A 37 -5.45 -11.54 7.10
C SER A 37 -4.80 -12.12 8.37
N ASP A 38 -4.78 -13.45 8.49
CA ASP A 38 -4.20 -14.16 9.62
C ASP A 38 -2.66 -14.20 9.63
N SER A 39 -1.98 -13.70 8.58
CA SER A 39 -0.51 -13.66 8.53
C SER A 39 0.02 -12.46 7.73
N THR A 40 1.22 -12.02 8.09
CA THR A 40 1.97 -10.96 7.41
C THR A 40 2.35 -11.34 5.97
N GLU A 41 2.66 -12.62 5.75
CA GLU A 41 3.02 -13.19 4.46
C GLU A 41 1.83 -13.17 3.51
N GLU A 42 0.64 -13.54 4.00
CA GLU A 42 -0.58 -13.49 3.19
C GLU A 42 -0.97 -12.06 2.86
N ASN A 43 -0.81 -11.11 3.79
CA ASN A 43 -0.96 -9.68 3.50
C ASN A 43 -0.01 -9.24 2.38
N CYS A 44 1.27 -9.66 2.41
CA CYS A 44 2.23 -9.35 1.36
C CYS A 44 1.80 -9.91 -0.01
N ARG A 45 1.28 -11.14 -0.06
CA ARG A 45 0.75 -11.73 -1.31
C ARG A 45 -0.44 -10.95 -1.86
N ILE A 46 -1.36 -10.55 -0.97
CA ILE A 46 -2.53 -9.74 -1.33
C ILE A 46 -2.07 -8.39 -1.90
N LEU A 47 -1.12 -7.71 -1.23
CA LEU A 47 -0.55 -6.44 -1.68
C LEU A 47 0.15 -6.58 -3.04
N GLN A 48 0.94 -7.64 -3.25
CA GLN A 48 1.57 -7.93 -4.56
C GLN A 48 0.53 -8.12 -5.67
N LYS A 49 -0.58 -8.81 -5.38
CA LYS A 49 -1.66 -8.99 -6.35
C LYS A 49 -2.34 -7.66 -6.66
N LYS A 50 -2.65 -6.86 -5.65
CA LYS A 50 -3.25 -5.53 -5.80
C LYS A 50 -2.34 -4.57 -6.54
N HIS A 51 -1.03 -4.65 -6.33
CA HIS A 51 -0.07 -3.88 -7.09
C HIS A 51 -0.15 -4.17 -8.61
N LYS A 52 -0.36 -5.43 -9.02
CA LYS A 52 -0.52 -5.75 -10.45
C LYS A 52 -1.75 -5.05 -11.05
N GLU A 53 -2.85 -4.97 -10.29
CA GLU A 53 -4.04 -4.22 -10.70
C GLU A 53 -3.74 -2.71 -10.82
N CYS A 54 -2.96 -2.15 -9.88
CA CYS A 54 -2.47 -0.78 -9.96
C CYS A 54 -1.62 -0.55 -11.21
N GLU A 55 -0.71 -1.47 -11.52
CA GLU A 55 0.20 -1.37 -12.66
C GLU A 55 -0.54 -1.40 -14.01
N GLU A 56 -1.50 -2.30 -14.15
CA GLU A 56 -2.38 -2.35 -15.32
C GLU A 56 -3.15 -1.05 -15.50
N TRP A 57 -3.65 -0.49 -14.39
CA TRP A 57 -4.29 0.81 -14.38
C TRP A 57 -3.30 1.91 -14.79
N ALA A 58 -2.10 1.95 -14.22
CA ALA A 58 -1.08 2.96 -14.52
C ALA A 58 -0.72 2.96 -16.01
N ARG A 59 -0.49 1.76 -16.58
CA ARG A 59 -0.19 1.58 -18.00
C ARG A 59 -1.30 2.10 -18.91
N LYS A 60 -2.57 1.83 -18.58
CA LYS A 60 -3.72 2.34 -19.34
C LYS A 60 -3.82 3.87 -19.32
N HIS A 61 -3.29 4.47 -18.28
CA HIS A 61 -3.47 5.86 -17.92
C HIS A 61 -2.20 6.72 -18.13
N GLY A 62 -1.11 6.13 -18.62
CA GLY A 62 0.16 6.82 -18.82
C GLY A 62 0.87 7.21 -17.52
N ALA A 63 0.52 6.58 -16.39
CA ALA A 63 1.14 6.80 -15.09
C ALA A 63 2.20 5.74 -14.79
N ARG A 64 3.10 6.04 -13.84
CA ARG A 64 4.13 5.11 -13.37
C ARG A 64 4.30 5.24 -11.85
N PHE A 65 4.43 4.12 -11.17
CA PHE A 65 4.77 4.09 -9.74
C PHE A 65 6.30 4.13 -9.56
N ALA A 66 6.75 4.93 -8.59
CA ALA A 66 8.15 4.98 -8.17
C ALA A 66 8.38 3.92 -7.10
N LEU A 67 8.89 2.74 -7.50
CA LEU A 67 9.10 1.60 -6.59
C LEU A 67 10.06 1.97 -5.45
N GLU A 68 11.05 2.84 -5.70
CA GLU A 68 11.99 3.30 -4.68
C GLU A 68 11.34 4.12 -3.55
N LYS A 69 10.10 4.58 -3.74
CA LYS A 69 9.33 5.33 -2.74
C LYS A 69 8.36 4.46 -1.94
N TYR A 70 8.36 3.15 -2.18
CA TYR A 70 7.42 2.26 -1.49
C TYR A 70 7.83 2.13 -0.04
N GLN A 71 6.82 2.16 0.83
CA GLN A 71 7.01 2.01 2.26
C GLN A 71 6.05 0.94 2.77
N LEU A 72 6.56 0.06 3.63
CA LEU A 72 5.81 -1.04 4.22
C LEU A 72 5.80 -0.88 5.73
N ILE A 73 4.66 -1.15 6.36
CA ILE A 73 4.53 -1.21 7.81
C ILE A 73 3.51 -2.29 8.16
N HIS A 74 3.84 -3.13 9.14
CA HIS A 74 2.94 -4.18 9.62
C HIS A 74 2.30 -3.78 10.95
N PHE A 75 1.00 -4.03 11.08
CA PHE A 75 0.26 -3.82 12.31
C PHE A 75 -0.25 -5.15 12.85
N SER A 76 0.09 -5.49 14.09
CA SER A 76 -0.51 -6.63 14.79
C SER A 76 -0.47 -6.44 16.30
N ARG A 77 -1.56 -6.84 16.96
CA ARG A 77 -1.65 -6.93 18.42
C ARG A 77 -0.87 -8.13 18.98
N ALA A 78 -0.66 -9.17 18.17
CA ALA A 78 0.00 -10.42 18.56
C ALA A 78 1.40 -10.51 17.92
N ARG A 79 2.26 -9.53 18.19
CA ARG A 79 3.58 -9.37 17.53
C ARG A 79 4.48 -10.60 17.57
N ASN A 80 4.42 -11.39 18.63
CA ASN A 80 5.23 -12.61 18.77
C ASN A 80 4.68 -13.80 17.96
N ARG A 81 3.45 -13.69 17.42
CA ARG A 81 2.81 -14.74 16.61
C ARG A 81 2.95 -14.51 15.10
N HIS A 82 3.30 -13.30 14.67
CA HIS A 82 3.39 -12.93 13.26
C HIS A 82 4.78 -12.39 12.93
N ASN A 83 5.20 -12.54 11.69
CA ASN A 83 6.47 -12.06 11.22
C ASN A 83 6.39 -10.56 10.88
N MET A 84 6.57 -9.71 11.89
CA MET A 84 6.57 -8.25 11.72
C MET A 84 7.71 -7.72 10.84
N GLN A 85 8.67 -8.59 10.47
CA GLN A 85 9.80 -8.30 9.59
C GLN A 85 9.60 -8.86 8.18
N ALA A 86 8.41 -9.39 7.84
CA ALA A 86 8.16 -9.96 6.52
C ALA A 86 8.31 -8.88 5.43
N PRO A 87 9.27 -9.03 4.48
CA PRO A 87 9.43 -8.08 3.40
C PRO A 87 8.41 -8.32 2.30
N ILE A 88 8.15 -7.28 1.51
CA ILE A 88 7.37 -7.40 0.28
C ILE A 88 8.29 -7.22 -0.93
N THR A 89 8.15 -8.06 -1.94
CA THR A 89 8.88 -7.90 -3.21
C THR A 89 7.91 -7.57 -4.34
N ILE A 90 8.08 -6.42 -4.98
CA ILE A 90 7.25 -5.93 -6.08
C ILE A 90 8.17 -5.64 -7.26
N GLN A 91 7.95 -6.31 -8.39
CA GLN A 91 8.78 -6.18 -9.60
C GLN A 91 10.30 -6.32 -9.36
N GLY A 92 10.70 -7.19 -8.43
CA GLY A 92 12.12 -7.37 -8.07
C GLY A 92 12.67 -6.30 -7.13
N HIS A 93 11.87 -5.30 -6.73
CA HIS A 93 12.20 -4.37 -5.65
C HIS A 93 11.70 -4.93 -4.32
N THR A 94 12.60 -5.16 -3.38
CA THR A 94 12.27 -5.62 -2.03
C THR A 94 12.17 -4.42 -1.10
N THR A 95 11.02 -4.27 -0.46
CA THR A 95 10.75 -3.24 0.54
C THR A 95 10.65 -3.90 1.91
N GLU A 96 11.56 -3.52 2.80
CA GLU A 96 11.58 -3.93 4.19
C GLU A 96 10.56 -3.14 5.01
N PRO A 97 9.95 -3.74 6.05
CA PRO A 97 9.02 -3.04 6.91
C PRO A 97 9.73 -2.01 7.80
N LEU A 98 9.09 -0.84 7.97
CA LEU A 98 9.57 0.24 8.82
C LEU A 98 8.92 0.18 10.20
N SER A 99 9.66 0.68 11.21
CA SER A 99 9.15 0.82 12.58
C SER A 99 8.22 2.02 12.74
N GLU A 100 8.28 2.99 11.84
CA GLU A 100 7.42 4.18 11.82
C GLU A 100 7.21 4.65 10.38
N LEU A 101 6.02 5.17 10.10
CA LEU A 101 5.66 5.67 8.78
C LEU A 101 4.91 6.99 8.92
N ARG A 102 5.28 8.00 8.12
CA ARG A 102 4.52 9.26 8.06
C ARG A 102 3.52 9.22 6.92
N VAL A 103 2.23 9.16 7.25
CA VAL A 103 1.13 9.17 6.29
C VAL A 103 0.32 10.45 6.49
N LEU A 104 0.27 11.32 5.48
CA LEU A 104 -0.51 12.57 5.50
C LEU A 104 -0.19 13.51 6.68
N GLY A 105 1.07 13.55 7.09
CA GLY A 105 1.49 14.37 8.23
C GLY A 105 1.36 13.68 9.59
N ILE A 106 0.72 12.51 9.66
CA ILE A 106 0.53 11.71 10.88
C ILE A 106 1.60 10.63 10.93
N TRP A 107 2.24 10.46 12.08
CA TRP A 107 3.15 9.35 12.34
C TRP A 107 2.35 8.11 12.76
N LEU A 108 2.58 7.00 12.07
CA LEU A 108 2.03 5.69 12.37
C LEU A 108 3.16 4.80 12.91
N ASP A 109 3.04 4.39 14.17
CA ASP A 109 3.89 3.36 14.80
C ASP A 109 3.02 2.11 15.00
N PRO A 110 3.54 0.88 14.72
CA PRO A 110 2.86 -0.36 15.06
C PRO A 110 2.40 -0.44 16.53
N LYS A 111 2.94 0.37 17.44
CA LYS A 111 2.58 0.46 18.88
C LYS A 111 1.22 1.09 19.13
N LEU A 112 0.64 1.83 18.17
CA LEU A 112 -0.67 2.49 18.35
C LEU A 112 -0.78 3.15 19.74
N SER A 113 0.30 3.80 20.19
CA SER A 113 0.39 4.45 21.50
C SER A 113 -0.06 5.90 21.44
#